data_AF-A0A670YVI2-F1
#
_entry.id   AF-A0A670YVI2-F1
#
_cell.length_a   1.000
_cell.length_b   1.000
_cell.length_c   1.000
_cell.angle_alpha   90.00
_cell.angle_beta   90.00
_cell.angle_gamma   90.00
#
_symmetry.space_group_name_H-M   'P 1'
#
loop_
_entity.id
_entity.type
_entity.pdbx_description
1 polymer ?
#
loop_
_entity_poly.entity_id
_entity_poly.type
_entity_poly.pdbx_seq_one_letter_code
_entity_poly.pdbx_strand_id
1 'polypeptide(L)'
;MGKRLKKIFILFNPAVLTPCHGFSVDTEQPIIFRETVKSFGYSVAQFGSGTNAGVLVGAPLQQGVVNETGKIYKCQVTASKSGGCQELILQSKC
;
A
#
# COMPACT_ATOMS: atom_id res chain seq x y z
N MET A 1 -18.86 -27.82 -63.96
CA MET A 1 -19.82 -27.34 -62.94
C MET A 1 -19.25 -27.72 -61.56
N GLY A 2 -18.37 -26.96 -60.93
CA GLY A 2 -18.68 -25.79 -60.09
C GLY A 2 -18.32 -26.11 -58.62
N LYS A 3 -17.04 -25.98 -58.24
CA LYS A 3 -16.57 -26.18 -56.85
C LYS A 3 -17.08 -25.02 -55.99
N ARG A 4 -17.92 -25.29 -54.98
CA ARG A 4 -18.36 -24.25 -54.03
C ARG A 4 -17.23 -23.91 -53.07
N LEU A 5 -16.56 -22.80 -53.33
CA LEU A 5 -15.57 -22.20 -52.43
C LEU A 5 -16.32 -21.56 -51.25
N LYS A 6 -16.29 -22.20 -50.07
CA LYS A 6 -16.83 -21.62 -48.83
C LYS A 6 -15.90 -20.48 -48.38
N LYS A 7 -16.30 -19.23 -48.62
CA LYS A 7 -15.64 -18.05 -48.04
C LYS A 7 -15.88 -18.06 -46.53
N ILE A 8 -14.88 -18.46 -45.76
CA ILE A 8 -14.87 -18.30 -44.31
C ILE A 8 -14.64 -16.80 -44.05
N PHE A 9 -15.67 -16.09 -43.59
CA PHE A 9 -15.51 -14.74 -43.06
C PHE A 9 -15.05 -14.88 -41.62
N ILE A 10 -13.75 -14.70 -41.37
CA ILE A 10 -13.24 -14.59 -39.99
C ILE A 10 -13.75 -13.25 -39.44
N LEU A 11 -14.79 -13.32 -38.61
CA LEU A 11 -15.25 -12.19 -37.82
C LEU A 11 -14.21 -11.94 -36.73
N PHE A 12 -13.28 -11.01 -36.98
CA PHE A 12 -12.32 -10.54 -35.98
C PHE A 12 -13.11 -9.73 -34.95
N ASN A 13 -13.58 -10.39 -33.89
CA ASN A 13 -14.28 -9.74 -32.80
C ASN A 13 -13.22 -9.00 -31.97
N PRO A 14 -13.16 -7.65 -31.98
CA PRO A 14 -12.22 -6.97 -31.12
C PRO A 14 -12.73 -7.21 -29.70
N ALA A 15 -12.04 -8.07 -28.96
CA ALA A 15 -12.29 -8.22 -27.54
C ALA A 15 -12.06 -6.83 -26.92
N VAL A 16 -13.14 -6.12 -26.63
CA VAL A 16 -13.09 -4.86 -25.88
C VAL A 16 -12.66 -5.26 -24.47
N LEU A 17 -11.38 -5.06 -24.15
CA LEU A 17 -10.91 -5.14 -22.77
C LEU A 17 -11.47 -3.94 -22.03
N THR A 18 -12.61 -4.12 -21.37
CA THR A 18 -13.09 -3.15 -20.39
C THR A 18 -12.10 -3.15 -19.22
N PRO A 19 -11.52 -1.99 -18.86
CA PRO A 19 -10.62 -1.92 -17.72
C PRO A 19 -11.39 -2.33 -16.45
N CYS A 20 -11.00 -3.47 -15.88
CA CYS A 20 -11.48 -3.91 -14.58
C CYS A 20 -10.90 -2.94 -13.55
N HIS A 21 -11.71 -2.00 -13.09
CA HIS A 21 -11.32 -1.15 -11.98
C HIS A 21 -11.36 -2.03 -10.73
N GLY A 22 -10.23 -2.15 -10.02
CA GLY A 22 -10.24 -2.75 -8.70
C GLY A 22 -11.19 -1.94 -7.82
N PHE A 23 -12.33 -2.54 -7.44
CA PHE A 23 -13.47 -1.82 -6.85
C PHE A 23 -13.66 -2.10 -5.35
N SER A 24 -12.89 -3.03 -4.78
CA SER A 24 -13.10 -3.54 -3.43
C SER A 24 -12.22 -2.89 -2.35
N VAL A 25 -11.52 -1.80 -2.68
CA VAL A 25 -10.76 -0.98 -1.72
C VAL A 25 -11.47 0.36 -1.56
N ASP A 26 -11.84 0.71 -0.33
CA ASP A 26 -12.43 2.01 -0.02
C ASP A 26 -11.40 3.11 -0.28
N THR A 27 -11.74 4.01 -1.20
CA THR A 27 -10.93 5.19 -1.56
C THR A 27 -11.52 6.49 -1.02
N GLU A 28 -12.75 6.48 -0.52
CA GLU A 28 -13.46 7.66 -0.03
C GLU A 28 -13.10 7.98 1.42
N GLN A 29 -12.84 6.95 2.24
CA GLN A 29 -12.52 7.12 3.66
C GLN A 29 -11.21 6.42 4.07
N PRO A 30 -10.05 6.80 3.48
CA PRO A 30 -8.77 6.23 3.87
C PRO A 30 -8.37 6.67 5.28
N ILE A 31 -7.68 5.79 6.00
CA ILE A 31 -6.97 6.15 7.23
C ILE A 31 -5.60 6.68 6.81
N ILE A 32 -5.31 7.93 7.15
CA ILE A 32 -4.05 8.57 6.79
C ILE A 32 -3.18 8.72 8.04
N PHE A 33 -2.04 8.04 8.04
CA PHE A 33 -0.98 8.26 9.02
C PHE A 33 -0.07 9.38 8.50
N ARG A 34 0.14 10.43 9.31
CA ARG A 34 0.98 11.57 8.95
C ARG A 34 1.94 11.87 10.08
N GLU A 35 3.22 11.99 9.75
CA GLU A 35 4.26 12.43 10.66
C GLU A 35 5.15 13.48 9.98
N THR A 36 5.60 14.46 10.74
CA THR A 36 6.45 15.56 10.23
C THR A 36 7.93 15.17 10.39
N VAL A 37 8.29 14.00 9.87
CA VAL A 37 9.64 13.40 9.97
C VAL A 37 10.20 13.09 8.58
N LYS A 38 11.52 13.08 8.45
CA LYS A 38 12.18 12.97 7.14
C LYS A 38 12.01 11.56 6.56
N SER A 39 11.51 11.49 5.32
CA SER A 39 11.26 10.24 4.58
C SER A 39 10.28 9.29 5.24
N PHE A 40 9.32 9.78 6.03
CA PHE A 40 8.22 8.96 6.52
C PHE A 40 7.47 8.30 5.36
N GLY A 41 7.21 7.00 5.46
CA GLY A 41 6.51 6.24 4.41
C GLY A 41 7.44 5.65 3.35
N TYR A 42 8.77 5.73 3.51
CA TYR A 42 9.71 5.15 2.56
C TYR A 42 9.57 3.61 2.47
N SER A 43 9.28 2.96 3.59
CA SER A 43 8.94 1.54 3.65
C SER A 43 7.73 1.32 4.57
N VAL A 44 6.89 0.34 4.23
CA VAL A 44 5.67 0.01 5.00
C VAL A 44 5.50 -1.50 5.14
N ALA A 45 5.04 -1.95 6.31
CA ALA A 45 4.70 -3.35 6.55
C ALA A 45 3.46 -3.46 7.45
N GLN A 46 2.49 -4.29 7.07
CA GLN A 46 1.34 -4.59 7.93
C GLN A 46 1.76 -5.61 9.00
N PHE A 47 1.19 -5.49 10.20
CA PHE A 47 1.44 -6.43 11.29
C PHE A 47 0.20 -6.61 12.17
N GLY A 48 0.20 -7.67 12.96
CA GLY A 48 -0.85 -7.95 13.95
C GLY A 48 -2.17 -8.38 13.31
N SER A 49 -3.20 -8.49 14.14
CA SER A 49 -4.57 -8.83 13.75
C SER A 49 -5.57 -8.24 14.76
N GLY A 50 -6.82 -8.08 14.33
CA GLY A 50 -7.89 -7.52 15.17
C GLY A 50 -7.53 -6.15 15.74
N THR A 51 -7.68 -5.98 17.05
CA THR A 51 -7.40 -4.72 17.76
C THR A 51 -5.92 -4.37 17.84
N ASN A 52 -5.02 -5.32 17.56
CA ASN A 52 -3.57 -5.12 17.56
C ASN A 52 -3.01 -4.90 16.15
N ALA A 53 -3.87 -4.84 15.13
CA ALA A 53 -3.46 -4.61 13.76
C ALA A 53 -2.93 -3.19 13.57
N GLY A 54 -1.93 -3.05 12.71
CA GLY A 54 -1.36 -1.76 12.39
C GLY A 54 -0.37 -1.83 11.23
N VAL A 55 0.34 -0.72 11.05
CA VAL A 55 1.37 -0.56 10.02
C VAL A 55 2.67 -0.10 10.67
N LEU A 56 3.77 -0.76 10.33
CA LEU A 56 5.12 -0.27 10.56
C LEU A 56 5.52 0.65 9.42
N VAL A 57 6.03 1.84 9.74
CA VAL A 57 6.43 2.85 8.76
C VAL A 57 7.89 3.22 8.97
N GLY A 58 8.72 3.06 7.94
CA GLY A 58 10.12 3.46 7.95
C GLY A 58 10.31 4.93 7.56
N ALA A 59 11.26 5.59 8.23
CA ALA A 59 11.72 6.95 7.97
C ALA A 59 13.26 7.00 7.95
N PRO A 60 13.91 6.55 6.86
CA PRO A 60 15.36 6.34 6.82
C PRO A 60 16.20 7.61 7.01
N LEU A 61 15.68 8.79 6.66
CA LEU A 61 16.39 10.06 6.81
C LEU A 61 16.09 10.77 8.14
N GLN A 62 15.22 10.21 8.98
CA GLN A 62 14.92 10.78 10.28
C GLN A 62 16.12 10.62 11.21
N GLN A 63 16.53 11.73 11.83
CA GLN A 63 17.66 11.78 12.74
C GLN A 63 17.24 11.35 14.15
N GLY A 64 18.10 10.56 14.81
CA GLY A 64 17.99 10.19 16.21
C GLY A 64 18.77 11.10 17.16
N VAL A 65 19.10 10.58 18.33
CA VAL A 65 19.73 11.36 19.41
C VAL A 65 21.24 11.57 19.17
N VAL A 66 21.98 10.53 18.76
CA VAL A 66 23.45 10.62 18.62
C VAL A 66 23.90 9.99 17.29
N ASN A 67 24.03 10.80 16.23
CA ASN A 67 24.48 10.39 14.88
C ASN A 67 23.72 9.19 14.27
N GLU A 68 22.59 8.82 14.84
CA GLU A 68 21.71 7.79 14.33
C GLU A 68 20.83 8.36 13.23
N THR A 69 20.62 7.57 12.19
CA THR A 69 19.63 7.84 11.15
C THR A 69 18.77 6.61 10.96
N GLY A 70 17.53 6.83 10.52
CA GLY A 70 16.57 5.77 10.33
C GLY A 70 15.80 5.48 11.60
N LYS A 71 14.51 5.78 11.54
CA LYS A 71 13.53 5.44 12.59
C LYS A 71 12.40 4.60 12.00
N ILE A 72 11.78 3.79 12.85
CA ILE A 72 10.58 3.02 12.51
C ILE A 72 9.46 3.47 13.43
N TYR A 73 8.28 3.66 12.87
CA TYR A 73 7.08 4.07 13.59
C TYR A 73 6.04 2.95 13.57
N LYS A 74 5.44 2.66 14.73
CA LYS A 74 4.28 1.79 14.85
C LYS A 74 3.02 2.65 14.78
N CYS A 75 2.25 2.48 13.72
CA CYS A 75 1.03 3.21 13.45
C CYS A 75 -0.19 2.30 13.67
N GLN A 76 -1.12 2.74 14.51
CA GLN A 76 -2.36 2.01 14.81
C GLN A 76 -3.56 2.92 14.62
N VAL A 77 -4.67 2.33 14.19
CA VAL A 77 -5.95 3.03 14.08
C VAL A 77 -6.38 3.44 15.49
N THR A 78 -6.65 4.73 15.70
CA THR A 78 -7.21 5.22 16.96
C THR A 78 -8.69 5.53 16.78
N ALA A 79 -9.40 5.81 17.87
CA ALA A 79 -10.80 6.25 17.81
C ALA A 79 -10.99 7.55 17.01
N SER A 80 -9.92 8.35 16.88
CA SER A 80 -9.88 9.49 15.96
C SER A 80 -9.44 8.98 14.59
N LYS A 81 -10.14 9.36 13.51
CA LYS A 81 -9.79 8.98 12.12
C LYS A 81 -8.37 9.41 11.70
N SER A 82 -7.67 10.19 12.53
CA SER A 82 -6.21 10.32 12.55
C SER A 82 -5.61 9.14 13.32
N GLY A 83 -5.10 8.13 12.62
CA GLY A 83 -4.31 7.08 13.24
C GLY A 83 -3.05 7.66 13.90
N GLY A 84 -2.66 7.12 15.06
CA GLY A 84 -1.49 7.60 15.80
C GLY A 84 -0.27 6.74 15.49
N CYS A 85 0.89 7.38 15.33
CA CYS A 85 2.17 6.71 15.14
C CYS A 85 3.09 6.98 16.33
N GLN A 86 3.75 5.92 16.81
CA GLN A 86 4.74 6.01 17.88
C GLN A 86 6.08 5.49 17.37
N GLU A 87 7.15 6.23 17.60
CA GLU A 87 8.51 5.76 17.30
C GLU A 87 8.83 4.49 18.09
N LEU A 88 9.35 3.48 17.40
CA LEU A 88 9.84 2.25 18.01
C LEU A 88 11.31 2.42 18.39
N ILE A 89 11.57 2.28 19.69
CA ILE A 89 12.94 2.20 20.20
C ILE A 89 13.45 0.78 19.98
N LEU A 90 14.26 0.61 18.94
CA LEU A 90 14.95 -0.65 18.67
C LEU A 90 16.17 -0.74 19.58
N GLN A 91 16.16 -1.67 20.52
CA GLN A 91 17.34 -2.03 21.30
C GLN A 91 18.13 -3.06 20.48
N SER A 92 19.32 -2.70 20.00
CA SER A 92 20.26 -3.69 19.49
C SER A 92 20.78 -4.50 20.68
N LYS A 93 20.27 -5.72 20.87
CA LYS A 93 21.02 -6.73 21.61
C LYS A 93 22.15 -7.19 20.70
N CYS A 94 23.31 -6.56 20.84
CA CYS A 94 24.56 -7.12 20.37
C CYS A 94 24.92 -8.33 21.23
#